data_AF-A0A3S1EQ78-F1
#
_entry.id   AF-A0A3S1EQ78-F1
#
_cell.length_a   1.000
_cell.length_b   1.000
_cell.length_c   1.000
_cell.angle_alpha   90.00
_cell.angle_beta   90.00
_cell.angle_gamma   90.00
#
_symmetry.space_group_name_H-M   'P 1'
#
loop_
_entity.id
_entity.type
_entity.pdbx_description
1 polymer ?
#
loop_
_entity_poly.entity_id
_entity_poly.type
_entity_poly.pdbx_seq_one_letter_code
_entity_poly.pdbx_strand_id
1 'polypeptide(L)'
;FPVLLEDFHIREGSGGKGKWSAGDGTRRTIRFLEKMECAILSSHRNRPPQGLDGGGDGEVGSTKVRRKDGTIDLLKACDQTLLQAGDAVILTTPTPGGFGQLP
;
A
#
# COMPACT_ATOMS: atom_id res chain seq x y z
N PHE A 1 7.20 20.76 0.93
CA PHE A 1 5.92 20.11 1.19
C PHE A 1 5.74 19.93 2.69
N PRO A 2 4.71 20.53 3.32
CA PRO A 2 4.50 20.42 4.76
C PRO A 2 3.73 19.12 5.06
N VAL A 3 4.46 18.01 5.18
CA VAL A 3 3.94 16.70 5.57
C VAL A 3 4.77 16.11 6.70
N LEU A 4 4.18 15.21 7.48
CA LEU A 4 4.85 14.40 8.48
C LEU A 4 4.70 12.92 8.13
N LEU A 5 5.80 12.17 8.12
CA LEU A 5 5.75 10.71 8.12
C LEU A 5 5.48 10.23 9.54
N GLU A 6 4.25 9.85 9.82
CA GLU A 6 3.82 9.42 11.16
C GLU A 6 4.25 8.00 11.48
N ASP A 7 4.22 7.13 10.47
CA ASP A 7 4.52 5.72 10.61
C ASP A 7 5.09 5.17 9.31
N PHE A 8 6.09 4.30 9.44
CA PHE A 8 6.69 3.57 8.33
C PHE A 8 7.26 2.24 8.84
N HIS A 9 6.72 1.14 8.35
CA HIS A 9 7.20 -0.20 8.68
C HIS A 9 7.15 -1.14 7.46
N ILE A 10 7.96 -2.19 7.56
CA ILE A 10 7.89 -3.35 6.68
C ILE A 10 6.68 -4.19 7.09
N ARG A 11 5.95 -4.70 6.12
CA ARG A 11 4.85 -5.63 6.33
C ARG A 11 5.39 -7.05 6.29
N GLU A 12 5.97 -7.48 7.41
CA GLU A 12 6.65 -8.77 7.50
C GLU A 12 5.74 -9.92 7.05
N GLY A 13 6.29 -10.79 6.21
CA GLY A 13 5.60 -11.95 5.67
C GLY A 13 4.61 -11.67 4.54
N SER A 14 4.43 -10.42 4.09
CA SER A 14 3.49 -10.08 3.01
C SER A 14 3.93 -10.47 1.60
N GLY A 15 5.21 -10.83 1.40
CA GLY A 15 5.70 -11.36 0.13
C GLY A 15 5.16 -12.76 -0.14
N GLY A 16 4.82 -13.05 -1.41
CA GLY A 16 4.32 -14.35 -1.84
C GLY A 16 5.29 -15.48 -1.48
N LYS A 17 4.73 -16.62 -1.06
CA LYS A 17 5.50 -17.75 -0.55
C LYS A 17 5.81 -18.76 -1.63
N GLY A 18 7.02 -19.30 -1.61
CA GLY A 18 7.46 -20.36 -2.50
C GLY A 18 8.79 -20.91 -2.03
N LYS A 19 9.35 -21.87 -2.78
CA LYS A 19 10.73 -22.31 -2.58
C LYS A 19 11.70 -21.13 -2.50
N TRP A 20 11.43 -20.09 -3.29
CA TRP A 20 12.04 -18.76 -3.13
C TRP A 20 10.92 -17.76 -2.83
N SER A 21 10.81 -17.39 -1.55
CA SER A 21 9.82 -16.41 -1.10
C SER A 21 10.20 -15.00 -1.57
N ALA A 22 9.18 -14.22 -1.93
CA ALA A 22 9.35 -12.88 -2.44
C ALA A 22 9.55 -11.84 -1.32
N GLY A 23 9.96 -10.63 -1.70
CA GLY A 23 10.17 -9.53 -0.76
C GLY A 23 8.87 -8.98 -0.17
N ASP A 24 8.95 -8.55 1.09
CA ASP A 24 7.83 -7.95 1.81
C ASP A 24 7.55 -6.50 1.37
N GLY A 25 6.30 -6.09 1.54
CA GLY A 25 5.84 -4.73 1.26
C GLY A 25 6.10 -3.77 2.40
N THR A 26 5.62 -2.54 2.24
CA THR A 26 5.67 -1.50 3.26
C THR A 26 4.31 -0.88 3.50
N ARG A 27 4.14 -0.32 4.69
CA ARG A 27 3.02 0.56 5.02
C ARG A 27 3.56 1.89 5.52
N ARG A 28 2.99 2.98 5.00
CA ARG A 28 3.38 4.35 5.35
C ARG A 28 2.14 5.16 5.67
N THR A 29 2.20 5.96 6.73
CA THR A 29 1.16 6.94 7.07
C THR A 29 1.76 8.34 6.98
N ILE A 30 1.26 9.14 6.02
CA ILE A 30 1.77 10.47 5.73
C ILE A 30 0.68 11.48 6.06
N ARG A 31 0.87 12.25 7.14
CA ARG A 31 -0.06 13.31 7.54
C ARG A 31 0.28 14.62 6.86
N PHE A 32 -0.74 15.29 6.36
CA PHE A 32 -0.66 16.56 5.69
C PHE A 32 -0.82 17.68 6.72
N LEU A 33 0.07 18.67 6.70
CA LEU A 33 0.07 19.77 7.68
C LEU A 33 -0.65 21.01 7.17
N GLU A 34 -0.93 21.06 5.86
CA GLU A 34 -1.68 22.12 5.19
C GLU A 34 -2.67 21.51 4.19
N LYS A 35 -3.62 22.31 3.70
CA LYS A 35 -4.58 21.90 2.67
C LYS A 35 -3.84 21.60 1.36
N MET A 36 -4.02 20.40 0.81
CA MET A 36 -3.30 19.96 -0.39
C MET A 36 -4.16 19.05 -1.26
N GLU A 37 -3.94 19.07 -2.58
CA GLU A 37 -4.44 18.04 -3.48
C GLU A 37 -3.48 16.85 -3.49
N CYS A 38 -4.05 15.64 -3.42
CA CYS A 38 -3.31 14.40 -3.54
C CYS A 38 -3.88 13.59 -4.69
N ALA A 39 -3.03 13.27 -5.66
CA ALA A 39 -3.32 12.33 -6.73
C ALA A 39 -2.53 11.04 -6.52
N ILE A 40 -3.16 9.92 -6.86
CA ILE A 40 -2.56 8.59 -6.76
C ILE A 40 -2.64 7.92 -8.14
N LEU A 41 -1.51 7.37 -8.56
CA LEU A 41 -1.39 6.47 -9.69
C LEU A 41 -0.73 5.20 -9.19
N SER A 42 -1.47 4.09 -9.22
CA SER A 42 -1.02 2.83 -8.65
C SER A 42 -1.55 1.63 -9.43
N SER A 43 -0.82 0.51 -9.36
CA SER A 43 -1.20 -0.78 -9.93
C SER A 43 -1.46 -1.80 -8.81
N HIS A 44 -1.88 -3.01 -9.19
CA HIS A 44 -2.10 -4.13 -8.27
C HIS A 44 -3.04 -3.80 -7.09
N ARG A 45 -4.17 -3.14 -7.39
CA ARG A 45 -5.25 -2.86 -6.42
C ARG A 45 -6.36 -3.91 -6.44
N ASN A 46 -6.56 -4.55 -7.61
CA ASN A 46 -7.62 -5.54 -7.81
C ASN A 46 -7.08 -6.96 -8.04
N ARG A 47 -5.81 -7.08 -8.45
CA ARG A 47 -5.14 -8.37 -8.70
C ARG A 47 -3.72 -8.31 -8.15
N PRO A 48 -3.32 -9.29 -7.31
CA PRO A 48 -1.96 -9.33 -6.79
C PRO A 48 -0.96 -9.64 -7.93
N PRO A 49 0.31 -9.25 -7.78
CA PRO A 49 1.39 -9.85 -8.56
C PRO A 49 1.40 -11.37 -8.38
N GLN A 50 1.37 -12.11 -9.49
CA GLN A 50 1.24 -13.55 -9.46
C GLN A 50 2.54 -14.24 -9.07
N GLY A 51 2.41 -15.36 -8.37
CA GLY A 51 3.51 -16.30 -8.18
C GLY A 51 3.81 -17.08 -9.45
N LEU A 52 4.97 -17.72 -9.48
CA LEU A 52 5.45 -18.49 -10.63
C LEU A 52 5.86 -19.90 -10.22
N ASP A 53 5.68 -20.87 -11.11
CA ASP A 53 6.11 -22.27 -10.92
C ASP A 53 5.61 -22.91 -9.62
N GLY A 54 4.34 -22.66 -9.27
CA GLY A 54 3.73 -23.14 -8.02
C GLY A 54 4.01 -22.29 -6.78
N GLY A 55 4.73 -21.17 -6.93
CA GLY A 55 4.81 -20.12 -5.91
C GLY A 55 3.46 -19.41 -5.73
N GLY A 56 3.17 -19.01 -4.50
CA GLY A 56 1.98 -18.24 -4.15
C GLY A 56 2.07 -16.78 -4.58
N ASP A 57 0.92 -16.21 -4.90
CA ASP A 57 0.76 -14.80 -5.23
C ASP A 57 1.22 -13.90 -4.08
N GLY A 58 1.60 -12.67 -4.43
CA GLY A 58 1.76 -11.61 -3.44
C GLY A 58 0.41 -11.05 -3.01
N GLU A 59 0.43 -9.85 -2.47
CA GLU A 59 -0.75 -9.15 -1.99
C GLU A 59 -1.03 -7.92 -2.84
N VAL A 60 -2.32 -7.58 -2.94
CA VAL A 60 -2.73 -6.29 -3.48
C VAL A 60 -2.32 -5.17 -2.52
N GLY A 61 -1.95 -4.04 -3.08
CA GLY A 61 -1.75 -2.85 -2.26
C GLY A 61 -3.06 -2.06 -2.10
N SER A 62 -3.05 -1.04 -1.27
CA SER A 62 -4.17 -0.11 -1.10
C SER A 62 -3.70 1.31 -0.80
N THR A 63 -4.55 2.29 -1.09
CA THR A 63 -4.37 3.66 -0.62
C THR A 63 -5.64 4.09 0.10
N LYS A 64 -5.50 4.56 1.34
CA LYS A 64 -6.61 5.05 2.16
C LYS A 64 -6.31 6.46 2.63
N VAL A 65 -7.34 7.28 2.80
CA VAL A 65 -7.24 8.57 3.49
C VAL A 65 -7.90 8.41 4.85
N ARG A 66 -7.14 8.67 5.92
CA ARG A 66 -7.68 8.88 7.25
C ARG A 66 -7.97 10.36 7.43
N ARG A 67 -9.24 10.70 7.55
CA ARG A 67 -9.71 12.04 7.85
C ARG A 67 -9.44 12.41 9.31
N LYS A 68 -9.37 13.71 9.60
CA LYS A 68 -9.16 14.22 10.96
C LYS A 68 -10.22 13.75 11.97
N ASP A 69 -11.44 13.49 11.51
CA ASP A 69 -12.54 12.93 12.33
C ASP A 69 -12.43 11.41 12.54
N GLY A 70 -11.44 10.76 11.95
CA GLY A 70 -11.23 9.31 12.00
C GLY A 70 -11.84 8.52 10.84
N THR A 71 -12.66 9.15 9.99
CA THR A 71 -13.26 8.50 8.81
C THR A 71 -12.17 8.00 7.85
N ILE A 72 -12.42 6.85 7.21
CA ILE A 72 -11.49 6.24 6.26
C ILE A 72 -12.11 6.22 4.86
N ASP A 73 -11.53 6.97 3.93
CA ASP A 73 -11.86 6.87 2.52
C ASP A 73 -10.91 5.90 1.82
N LEU A 74 -11.44 4.99 1.00
CA LEU A 74 -10.63 4.13 0.13
C LEU A 74 -10.51 4.78 -1.24
N LEU A 75 -9.27 5.01 -1.70
CA LEU A 75 -9.02 5.57 -3.03
C LEU A 75 -8.89 4.46 -4.07
N LYS A 76 -9.30 4.76 -5.32
CA LYS A 76 -9.09 3.89 -6.47
C LYS A 76 -7.61 3.87 -6.88
N ALA A 77 -7.28 2.98 -7.81
CA ALA A 77 -5.93 2.83 -8.35
C ALA A 77 -5.40 4.11 -9.02
N CYS A 78 -6.28 4.80 -9.75
CA CYS A 78 -6.09 6.13 -10.31
C CYS A 78 -7.18 7.02 -9.71
N ASP A 79 -6.80 7.96 -8.85
CA ASP A 79 -7.75 8.78 -8.10
C ASP A 79 -7.11 10.08 -7.63
N GLN A 80 -7.94 11.03 -7.23
CA GLN A 80 -7.51 12.28 -6.62
C GLN A 80 -8.47 12.72 -5.51
N THR A 81 -7.94 13.40 -4.50
CA THR A 81 -8.73 13.93 -3.40
C THR A 81 -8.09 15.16 -2.78
N LEU A 82 -8.93 15.99 -2.18
CA LEU A 82 -8.48 17.13 -1.39
C LEU A 82 -8.29 16.69 0.06
N LEU A 83 -7.11 17.00 0.61
CA LEU A 83 -6.75 16.73 1.99
C LEU A 83 -6.75 18.03 2.78
N GLN A 84 -7.31 17.99 3.99
CA GLN A 84 -7.21 19.09 4.94
C GLN A 84 -5.98 18.90 5.84
N ALA A 85 -5.54 19.99 6.48
CA ALA A 85 -4.53 19.89 7.53
C ALA A 85 -4.99 18.92 8.64
N GLY A 86 -4.18 17.90 8.92
CA GLY A 86 -4.48 16.83 9.87
C GLY A 86 -4.92 15.52 9.22
N ASP A 87 -5.39 15.53 7.97
CA ASP A 87 -5.68 14.29 7.22
C ASP A 87 -4.38 13.53 6.91
N ALA A 88 -4.48 12.21 6.78
CA ALA A 88 -3.33 11.36 6.47
C ALA A 88 -3.61 10.38 5.34
N VAL A 89 -2.64 10.21 4.44
CA VAL A 89 -2.65 9.14 3.44
C VAL A 89 -1.94 7.92 4.01
N ILE A 90 -2.63 6.79 4.05
CA ILE A 90 -2.09 5.48 4.42
C ILE A 90 -1.86 4.70 3.13
N LEU A 91 -0.59 4.50 2.78
CA LEU A 91 -0.17 3.76 1.60
C LEU A 91 0.29 2.36 2.00
N THR A 92 -0.31 1.33 1.42
CA THR A 92 0.13 -0.07 1.49
C THR A 92 0.59 -0.51 0.11
N THR A 93 1.86 -0.91 -0.01
CA THR A 93 2.40 -1.35 -1.30
C THR A 93 1.91 -2.76 -1.63
N PRO A 94 1.63 -3.06 -2.91
CA PRO A 94 1.49 -4.45 -3.33
C PRO A 94 2.80 -5.19 -3.11
N THR A 95 2.75 -6.52 -3.06
CA THR A 95 3.94 -7.36 -2.90
C THR A 95 4.09 -8.33 -4.07
N PRO A 96 5.32 -8.70 -4.43
CA PRO A 96 5.58 -9.69 -5.48
C PRO A 96 5.11 -11.09 -5.06
N GLY A 97 4.80 -11.93 -6.06
CA GLY A 97 4.58 -13.37 -5.88
C GLY A 97 5.90 -14.12 -5.70
N GLY A 98 5.83 -15.27 -5.01
CA GLY A 98 6.96 -16.17 -4.82
C GLY A 98 7.22 -17.04 -6.04
N PHE A 99 8.35 -17.75 -6.05
CA PHE A 99 8.69 -18.71 -7.10
C PHE A 99 8.86 -20.12 -6.51
N GLY A 100 8.37 -21.13 -7.24
CA GLY A 100 8.52 -22.55 -6.89
C GLY A 100 7.55 -23.00 -5.80
N GLN A 101 7.09 -24.25 -5.88
CA GLN A 101 6.25 -24.87 -4.84
C GLN A 101 6.98 -24.91 -3.50
N LEU A 102 6.25 -24.66 -2.40
CA LEU A 102 6.79 -24.86 -1.06
C LEU A 102 7.13 -26.34 -0.85
N PRO A 103 8.31 -26.65 -0.26
CA PRO A 103 8.68 -28.03 0.07
C PRO A 103 7.75 -28.64 1.14
#